data_AF-A0A7L3BMM4-F1
#
_entry.id   AF-A0A7L3BMM4-F1
#
_cell.length_a   1.000
_cell.length_b   1.000
_cell.length_c   1.000
_cell.angle_alpha   90.00
_cell.angle_beta   90.00
_cell.angle_gamma   90.00
#
_symmetry.space_group_name_H-M   'P 1'
#
loop_
_entity.id
_entity.type
_entity.pdbx_description
1 polymer ?
#
loop_
_entity_poly.entity_id
_entity_poly.type
_entity_poly.pdbx_seq_one_letter_code
_entity_poly.pdbx_strand_id
1 'polypeptide(L)'
;LPLLLEATLLQLASGSHHPFYNGFYYNHIMNDKGKGQEKVVYFNGAKLVVETPKDPVYSSNGANVTLPCHYHYEPDLEAKRKIRIKWSKLRDDYTKEQDVLVAIGKTYMAFGDFRGRAHLRQAGQREASLVISDVRLQDDGKYRCEVIDGLEDESDVVDLQLQGMVFPYQPPHGQYRLNFHEAERVCQEQGAVLATFNQLFQAWSEGLDWCNAGWLADGTVQYPIRLPRKPCGGLHLAPGIRSYGPRHRHLHRFDAFCFCSTLRGEVFYLDRPAGMTLEEAKQSCQDAGAEIARVGQLYSAWKFLGLDRCDAGWLADGSVRYPITKPRANCGPAEPGVRSFGFPSKGRFGVFCYKER
;
A
#
# COMPACT_ATOMS: atom_id res chain seq x y z
N LEU A 1 49.10 14.47 38.98
CA LEU A 1 47.90 15.29 39.26
C LEU A 1 46.92 15.14 38.10
N PRO A 2 45.85 14.35 38.23
CA PRO A 2 44.79 14.32 37.25
C PRO A 2 43.81 15.48 37.54
N LEU A 3 43.50 16.25 36.51
CA LEU A 3 42.49 17.31 36.54
C LEU A 3 41.12 16.70 36.26
N LEU A 4 40.23 16.82 37.23
CA LEU A 4 38.80 16.58 37.16
C LEU A 4 38.15 17.51 36.13
N LEU A 5 37.32 16.96 35.24
CA LEU A 5 36.22 17.71 34.65
C LEU A 5 34.99 16.83 34.63
N GLU A 6 34.01 17.27 35.41
CA GLU A 6 32.66 16.74 35.54
C GLU A 6 31.93 16.72 34.19
N ALA A 7 31.32 15.59 33.87
CA ALA A 7 30.31 15.50 32.81
C ALA A 7 28.99 15.07 33.45
N THR A 8 28.05 16.00 33.46
CA THR A 8 26.67 15.88 33.94
C THR A 8 25.92 14.77 33.19
N LEU A 9 25.39 13.78 33.92
CA LEU A 9 24.42 12.82 33.39
C LEU A 9 23.07 13.52 33.13
N LEU A 10 22.72 13.73 31.86
CA LEU A 10 21.34 13.96 31.46
C LEU A 10 20.61 12.62 31.41
N GLN A 11 19.72 12.39 32.38
CA GLN A 11 18.75 11.30 32.35
C GLN A 11 17.79 11.49 31.18
N LEU A 12 17.82 10.56 30.23
CA LEU A 12 16.79 10.42 29.19
C LEU A 12 15.51 9.89 29.85
N ALA A 13 14.54 10.78 30.05
CA ALA A 13 13.18 10.39 30.36
C ALA A 13 12.57 9.64 29.17
N SER A 14 12.34 8.34 29.35
CA SER A 14 11.54 7.49 28.48
C SER A 14 10.10 8.02 28.41
N GLY A 15 9.71 8.60 27.27
CA GLY A 15 8.34 9.00 27.00
C GLY A 15 7.45 7.77 26.81
N SER A 16 6.62 7.48 27.80
CA SER A 16 5.51 6.53 27.71
C SER A 16 4.37 7.14 26.89
N HIS A 17 4.07 6.54 25.73
CA HIS A 17 2.89 6.88 24.93
C HIS A 17 1.62 6.43 25.68
N HIS A 18 0.84 7.40 26.15
CA HIS A 18 -0.51 7.19 26.66
C HIS A 18 -1.51 7.06 25.49
N PRO A 19 -2.47 6.12 25.52
CA PRO A 19 -3.63 6.15 24.64
C PRO A 19 -4.58 7.28 25.08
N PHE A 20 -4.99 8.12 24.13
CA PHE A 20 -5.96 9.19 24.37
C PHE A 20 -7.38 8.61 24.51
N TYR A 21 -7.92 8.71 25.73
CA TYR A 21 -9.32 8.42 26.06
C TYR A 21 -10.18 9.66 25.77
N ASN A 22 -11.18 9.55 24.89
CA ASN A 22 -12.23 10.57 24.73
C ASN A 22 -13.53 10.02 25.33
N GLY A 23 -13.69 10.20 26.65
CA GLY A 23 -14.89 9.84 27.39
C GLY A 23 -15.58 11.08 27.97
N PHE A 24 -16.87 11.25 27.64
CA PHE A 24 -17.73 12.31 28.11
C PHE A 24 -17.86 12.29 29.66
N TYR A 25 -17.59 13.43 30.31
CA TYR A 25 -17.76 13.63 31.76
C TYR A 25 -19.25 13.69 32.13
N TYR A 26 -19.73 12.71 32.91
CA TYR A 26 -20.85 12.92 33.83
C TYR A 26 -20.30 13.14 35.23
N ASN A 27 -20.44 14.37 35.74
CA ASN A 27 -20.23 14.68 37.14
C ASN A 27 -21.29 13.94 37.98
N HIS A 28 -20.87 13.01 38.82
CA HIS A 28 -21.62 12.64 40.02
C HIS A 28 -20.72 12.73 41.25
N ILE A 29 -21.05 13.74 42.05
CA ILE A 29 -20.74 13.88 43.46
C ILE A 29 -21.14 12.59 44.18
N MET A 30 -20.21 11.93 44.87
CA MET A 30 -20.33 11.57 46.29
C MET A 30 -19.00 10.99 46.84
N ASN A 31 -18.61 11.55 47.97
CA ASN A 31 -17.66 11.08 48.98
C ASN A 31 -17.46 9.55 49.05
N ASP A 32 -16.22 9.08 48.91
CA ASP A 32 -15.68 8.08 49.85
C ASP A 32 -14.14 8.03 49.83
N LYS A 33 -13.53 7.88 51.01
CA LYS A 33 -12.09 7.76 51.22
C LYS A 33 -11.69 6.29 51.04
N GLY A 34 -10.92 5.95 50.01
CA GLY A 34 -10.40 4.60 49.84
C GLY A 34 -9.21 4.53 48.90
N LYS A 35 -8.17 3.81 49.32
CA LYS A 35 -6.83 3.74 48.69
C LYS A 35 -6.85 3.19 47.27
N GLY A 36 -5.86 3.63 46.49
CA GLY A 36 -5.73 3.39 45.06
C GLY A 36 -5.55 1.92 44.70
N GLN A 37 -6.50 1.44 43.90
CA GLN A 37 -6.36 0.43 42.88
C GLN A 37 -7.27 0.89 41.75
N GLU A 38 -6.74 0.96 40.54
CA GLU A 38 -7.46 1.31 39.33
C GLU A 38 -8.57 0.25 39.12
N LYS A 39 -9.77 0.54 39.62
CA LYS A 39 -10.93 -0.35 39.46
C LYS A 39 -11.39 -0.24 38.02
N VAL A 40 -11.03 -1.21 37.19
CA VAL A 40 -11.72 -1.46 35.93
C VAL A 40 -13.18 -1.77 36.27
N VAL A 41 -14.10 -0.90 35.86
CA VAL A 41 -15.53 -1.04 36.13
C VAL A 41 -16.09 -2.04 35.12
N TYR A 42 -16.32 -3.28 35.56
CA TYR A 42 -17.02 -4.28 34.76
C TYR A 42 -18.51 -3.96 34.73
N PHE A 43 -19.10 -3.73 33.55
CA PHE A 43 -20.55 -3.67 33.41
C PHE A 43 -21.08 -5.11 33.26
N ASN A 44 -21.25 -5.80 34.40
CA ASN A 44 -21.79 -7.17 34.57
C ASN A 44 -20.79 -8.32 34.79
N GLY A 45 -19.52 -8.04 35.11
CA GLY A 45 -18.58 -9.08 35.59
C GLY A 45 -17.97 -9.98 34.52
N ALA A 46 -18.04 -9.60 33.24
CA ALA A 46 -17.27 -10.23 32.16
C ALA A 46 -16.57 -9.15 31.31
N LYS A 47 -15.40 -9.48 30.80
CA LYS A 47 -14.59 -8.62 29.93
C LYS A 47 -14.81 -9.01 28.47
N LEU A 48 -15.17 -8.07 27.61
CA LEU A 48 -15.13 -8.27 26.16
C LEU A 48 -13.68 -8.36 25.68
N VAL A 49 -13.39 -9.27 24.75
CA VAL A 49 -12.08 -9.42 24.12
C VAL A 49 -12.28 -9.51 22.63
N VAL A 50 -11.44 -8.82 21.86
CA VAL A 50 -11.39 -8.88 20.40
C VAL A 50 -10.03 -9.45 20.00
N GLU A 51 -10.05 -10.43 19.12
CA GLU A 51 -8.86 -11.13 18.63
C GLU A 51 -8.75 -11.00 17.10
N THR A 52 -7.60 -10.50 16.65
CA THR A 52 -7.21 -10.45 15.24
C THR A 52 -5.84 -11.10 15.03
N PRO A 53 -5.50 -11.52 13.80
CA PRO A 53 -4.16 -12.03 13.50
C PRO A 53 -3.10 -10.93 13.65
N LYS A 54 -1.93 -11.32 14.18
CA LYS A 54 -0.76 -10.43 14.28
C LYS A 54 -0.04 -10.25 12.94
N ASP A 55 -0.07 -11.29 12.11
CA ASP A 55 0.55 -11.27 10.79
C ASP A 55 -0.39 -10.62 9.76
N PRO A 56 0.15 -9.92 8.75
CA PRO A 56 -0.65 -9.34 7.69
C PRO A 56 -1.44 -10.38 6.90
N VAL A 57 -2.65 -10.00 6.50
CA VAL A 57 -3.46 -10.76 5.55
C VAL A 57 -3.06 -10.34 4.15
N TYR A 58 -2.58 -11.30 3.35
CA TYR A 58 -2.17 -11.05 1.97
C TYR A 58 -3.33 -11.25 0.98
N SER A 59 -3.44 -10.36 0.00
CA SER A 59 -4.39 -10.47 -1.10
C SER A 59 -3.81 -9.96 -2.42
N SER A 60 -4.57 -10.07 -3.49
CA SER A 60 -4.23 -9.58 -4.83
C SER A 60 -5.37 -8.75 -5.42
N ASN A 61 -5.06 -7.85 -6.34
CA ASN A 61 -6.07 -7.02 -6.97
C ASN A 61 -7.18 -7.86 -7.63
N GLY A 62 -8.43 -7.52 -7.29
CA GLY A 62 -9.66 -8.15 -7.74
C GLY A 62 -10.05 -9.45 -7.01
N ALA A 63 -9.22 -9.95 -6.08
CA ALA A 63 -9.56 -11.12 -5.28
C ALA A 63 -10.61 -10.80 -4.21
N ASN A 64 -11.13 -11.83 -3.55
CA ASN A 64 -11.92 -11.69 -2.33
C ASN A 64 -11.01 -11.98 -1.14
N VAL A 65 -11.09 -11.17 -0.09
CA VAL A 65 -10.31 -11.35 1.14
C VAL A 65 -11.24 -11.34 2.35
N THR A 66 -10.88 -12.13 3.37
CA THR A 66 -11.50 -12.06 4.69
C THR A 66 -10.48 -11.48 5.67
N LEU A 67 -10.83 -10.40 6.35
CA LEU A 67 -10.07 -9.84 7.47
C LEU A 67 -10.61 -10.48 8.76
N PRO A 68 -9.86 -11.40 9.39
CA PRO A 68 -10.36 -12.15 10.53
C PRO A 68 -10.54 -11.24 11.75
N CYS A 69 -11.69 -11.36 12.41
CA CYS A 69 -11.96 -10.72 13.69
C CYS A 69 -12.94 -11.57 14.48
N HIS A 70 -12.51 -12.04 15.64
CA HIS A 70 -13.32 -12.83 16.55
C HIS A 70 -13.43 -12.10 17.88
N TYR A 71 -14.52 -12.36 18.62
CA TYR A 71 -14.67 -11.79 19.94
C TYR A 71 -15.16 -12.83 20.94
N HIS A 72 -14.90 -12.63 22.22
CA HIS A 72 -15.43 -13.46 23.29
C HIS A 72 -15.53 -12.69 24.59
N TYR A 73 -16.12 -13.33 25.60
CA TYR A 73 -16.23 -12.78 26.94
C TYR A 73 -15.40 -13.61 27.91
N GLU A 74 -14.77 -12.94 28.88
CA GLU A 74 -14.02 -13.57 29.96
C GLU A 74 -14.59 -13.13 31.33
N PRO A 75 -15.24 -14.01 32.11
CA PRO A 75 -15.60 -15.40 31.77
C PRO A 75 -16.71 -15.47 30.71
N ASP A 76 -16.89 -16.67 30.14
CA ASP A 76 -17.81 -16.84 29.04
C ASP A 76 -19.27 -16.55 29.44
N LEU A 77 -19.98 -15.79 28.61
CA LEU A 77 -21.38 -15.43 28.81
C LEU A 77 -22.26 -16.15 27.78
N GLU A 78 -23.25 -16.91 28.27
CA GLU A 78 -24.24 -17.57 27.41
C GLU A 78 -25.35 -16.62 26.91
N ALA A 79 -25.54 -15.47 27.57
CA ALA A 79 -26.60 -14.53 27.23
C ALA A 79 -26.36 -13.91 25.84
N LYS A 80 -27.37 -14.01 24.95
CA LYS A 80 -27.35 -13.33 23.65
C LYS A 80 -27.43 -11.83 23.84
N ARG A 81 -26.29 -11.15 23.81
CA ARG A 81 -26.20 -9.68 23.82
C ARG A 81 -26.30 -9.11 22.40
N LYS A 82 -26.82 -7.87 22.31
CA LYS A 82 -26.97 -7.17 21.03
C LYS A 82 -25.70 -6.42 20.71
N ILE A 83 -24.81 -7.09 19.97
CA ILE A 83 -23.52 -6.54 19.58
C ILE A 83 -23.64 -5.65 18.35
N ARG A 84 -22.94 -4.53 18.37
CA ARG A 84 -22.67 -3.69 17.20
C ARG A 84 -21.22 -3.88 16.79
N ILE A 85 -20.99 -4.16 15.51
CA ILE A 85 -19.66 -4.30 14.93
C ILE A 85 -19.43 -3.12 14.01
N LYS A 86 -18.25 -2.52 14.08
CA LYS A 86 -17.81 -1.45 13.18
C LYS A 86 -16.43 -1.78 12.63
N TRP A 87 -16.32 -1.67 11.32
CA TRP A 87 -15.07 -1.72 10.59
C TRP A 87 -14.75 -0.35 10.04
N SER A 88 -13.52 0.09 10.25
CA SER A 88 -12.96 1.32 9.71
C SER A 88 -11.58 1.07 9.11
N LYS A 89 -11.24 1.80 8.05
CA LYS A 89 -9.90 1.80 7.47
C LYS A 89 -9.11 2.95 8.09
N LEU A 90 -7.95 2.61 8.65
CA LEU A 90 -7.02 3.57 9.22
C LEU A 90 -6.36 4.39 8.10
N ARG A 91 -6.05 5.65 8.41
CA ARG A 91 -5.34 6.55 7.50
C ARG A 91 -4.01 6.95 8.09
N ASP A 92 -2.97 6.96 7.26
CA ASP A 92 -1.61 7.31 7.68
C ASP A 92 -1.42 8.81 7.92
N ASP A 93 -2.34 9.65 7.44
CA ASP A 93 -2.30 11.11 7.55
C ASP A 93 -2.91 11.65 8.85
N TYR A 94 -3.19 10.76 9.83
CA TYR A 94 -3.85 11.06 11.10
C TYR A 94 -5.24 11.72 10.96
N THR A 95 -5.84 11.69 9.76
CA THR A 95 -7.21 12.14 9.57
C THR A 95 -8.20 11.09 10.08
N LYS A 96 -9.47 11.48 10.16
CA LYS A 96 -10.53 10.58 10.63
C LYS A 96 -10.55 9.30 9.80
N GLU A 97 -10.57 8.16 10.48
CA GLU A 97 -10.70 6.84 9.87
C GLU A 97 -11.88 6.80 8.89
N GLN A 98 -11.71 6.06 7.79
CA GLN A 98 -12.77 5.89 6.81
C GLN A 98 -13.70 4.76 7.25
N ASP A 99 -14.98 5.06 7.44
CA ASP A 99 -15.96 4.01 7.74
C ASP A 99 -16.04 3.00 6.57
N VAL A 100 -15.97 1.72 6.89
CA VAL A 100 -16.02 0.60 5.92
C VAL A 100 -17.36 -0.10 6.01
N LEU A 101 -17.72 -0.56 7.21
CA LEU A 101 -18.94 -1.31 7.47
C LEU A 101 -19.41 -1.14 8.91
N VAL A 102 -20.73 -1.06 9.12
CA VAL A 102 -21.35 -1.15 10.45
C VAL A 102 -22.42 -2.24 10.41
N ALA A 103 -22.46 -3.09 11.44
CA ALA A 103 -23.45 -4.14 11.59
C ALA A 103 -24.07 -4.16 12.98
N ILE A 104 -25.34 -4.55 13.05
CA ILE A 104 -26.08 -4.78 14.29
C ILE A 104 -26.86 -6.09 14.12
N GLY A 105 -26.42 -7.16 14.78
CA GLY A 105 -26.97 -8.49 14.53
C GLY A 105 -26.75 -8.94 13.09
N LYS A 106 -27.82 -9.24 12.34
CA LYS A 106 -27.74 -9.71 10.95
C LYS A 106 -27.79 -8.59 9.90
N THR A 107 -28.14 -7.37 10.30
CA THR A 107 -28.21 -6.24 9.40
C THR A 107 -26.87 -5.52 9.37
N TYR A 108 -26.40 -5.17 8.18
CA TYR A 108 -25.15 -4.43 8.00
C TYR A 108 -25.30 -3.37 6.91
N MET A 109 -24.43 -2.37 6.96
CA MET A 109 -24.34 -1.28 6.01
C MET A 109 -22.87 -1.01 5.72
N ALA A 110 -22.50 -1.09 4.43
CA ALA A 110 -21.18 -0.70 3.95
C ALA A 110 -21.17 0.77 3.47
N PHE A 111 -20.01 1.43 3.52
CA PHE A 111 -19.85 2.85 3.23
C PHE A 111 -18.84 3.12 2.11
N GLY A 112 -18.91 4.31 1.51
CA GLY A 112 -18.02 4.76 0.44
C GLY A 112 -17.84 3.73 -0.68
N ASP A 113 -16.59 3.53 -1.09
CA ASP A 113 -16.21 2.57 -2.14
C ASP A 113 -16.36 1.10 -1.73
N PHE A 114 -16.68 0.82 -0.46
CA PHE A 114 -16.93 -0.54 0.03
C PHE A 114 -18.39 -0.98 -0.15
N ARG A 115 -19.29 -0.07 -0.56
CA ARG A 115 -20.68 -0.39 -0.87
C ARG A 115 -20.76 -1.49 -1.93
N GLY A 116 -21.51 -2.55 -1.63
CA GLY A 116 -21.71 -3.70 -2.52
C GLY A 116 -20.57 -4.72 -2.54
N ARG A 117 -19.43 -4.44 -1.89
CA ARG A 117 -18.27 -5.35 -1.83
C ARG A 117 -17.88 -5.77 -0.42
N ALA A 118 -18.21 -4.97 0.60
CA ALA A 118 -17.97 -5.31 1.99
C ALA A 118 -19.20 -5.91 2.68
N HIS A 119 -19.02 -7.01 3.39
CA HIS A 119 -20.05 -7.65 4.22
C HIS A 119 -19.40 -8.43 5.37
N LEU A 120 -20.16 -8.75 6.41
CA LEU A 120 -19.66 -9.64 7.46
C LEU A 120 -19.72 -11.10 7.03
N ARG A 121 -18.71 -11.87 7.43
CA ARG A 121 -18.71 -13.32 7.26
C ARG A 121 -19.84 -13.93 8.11
N GLN A 122 -20.65 -14.78 7.50
CA GLN A 122 -21.72 -15.50 8.22
C GLN A 122 -21.21 -16.86 8.72
N ALA A 123 -20.32 -16.85 9.72
CA ALA A 123 -19.75 -18.07 10.28
C ALA A 123 -19.96 -18.15 11.81
N GLY A 124 -20.94 -18.92 12.27
CA GLY A 124 -21.09 -19.25 13.70
C GLY A 124 -21.48 -18.09 14.63
N GLN A 125 -21.36 -18.33 15.93
CA GLN A 125 -21.49 -17.29 16.96
C GLN A 125 -20.14 -16.58 17.15
N ARG A 126 -20.18 -15.29 17.50
CA ARG A 126 -18.99 -14.47 17.81
C ARG A 126 -18.02 -14.20 16.66
N GLU A 127 -18.57 -14.16 15.47
CA GLU A 127 -17.86 -13.80 14.24
C GLU A 127 -18.08 -12.33 13.91
N ALA A 128 -16.98 -11.60 13.72
CA ALA A 128 -16.98 -10.21 13.31
C ALA A 128 -16.09 -9.97 12.06
N SER A 129 -15.60 -11.03 11.43
CA SER A 129 -14.71 -10.94 10.26
C SER A 129 -15.37 -10.20 9.09
N LEU A 130 -14.60 -9.31 8.47
CA LEU A 130 -15.01 -8.55 7.30
C LEU A 130 -14.59 -9.28 6.03
N VAL A 131 -15.54 -9.49 5.11
CA VAL A 131 -15.25 -9.96 3.76
C VAL A 131 -15.29 -8.76 2.82
N ILE A 132 -14.21 -8.56 2.07
CA ILE A 132 -14.11 -7.56 1.00
C ILE A 132 -13.97 -8.32 -0.32
N SER A 133 -14.96 -8.15 -1.20
CA SER A 133 -14.92 -8.65 -2.57
C SER A 133 -14.31 -7.62 -3.52
N ASP A 134 -13.74 -8.09 -4.63
CA ASP A 134 -13.12 -7.25 -5.66
C ASP A 134 -12.14 -6.22 -5.04
N VAL A 135 -11.12 -6.74 -4.35
CA VAL A 135 -10.13 -5.94 -3.63
C VAL A 135 -9.38 -5.02 -4.60
N ARG A 136 -9.32 -3.72 -4.31
CA ARG A 136 -8.70 -2.71 -5.18
C ARG A 136 -7.32 -2.34 -4.65
N LEU A 137 -6.46 -1.76 -5.50
CA LEU A 137 -5.14 -1.27 -5.08
C LEU A 137 -5.20 -0.30 -3.89
N GLN A 138 -6.25 0.52 -3.81
CA GLN A 138 -6.48 1.46 -2.73
C GLN A 138 -6.99 0.80 -1.44
N ASP A 139 -7.27 -0.51 -1.43
CA ASP A 139 -7.71 -1.23 -0.23
C ASP A 139 -6.52 -1.64 0.65
N ASP A 140 -5.28 -1.62 0.14
CA ASP A 140 -4.08 -1.87 0.96
C ASP A 140 -4.03 -0.96 2.19
N GLY A 141 -3.75 -1.53 3.37
CA GLY A 141 -3.61 -0.80 4.62
C GLY A 141 -4.26 -1.49 5.81
N LYS A 142 -4.32 -0.73 6.92
CA LYS A 142 -4.78 -1.25 8.21
C LYS A 142 -6.27 -0.98 8.43
N TYR A 143 -6.94 -1.97 9.00
CA TYR A 143 -8.38 -1.95 9.27
C TYR A 143 -8.63 -2.23 10.74
N ARG A 144 -9.46 -1.43 11.40
CA ARG A 144 -9.88 -1.62 12.78
C ARG A 144 -11.21 -2.38 12.83
N CYS A 145 -11.24 -3.46 13.59
CA CYS A 145 -12.46 -4.15 14.00
C CYS A 145 -12.82 -3.66 15.40
N GLU A 146 -13.96 -2.99 15.53
CA GLU A 146 -14.48 -2.44 16.78
C GLU A 146 -15.78 -3.18 17.15
N VAL A 147 -15.78 -3.86 18.29
CA VAL A 147 -16.92 -4.64 18.82
C VAL A 147 -17.47 -3.90 20.03
N ILE A 148 -18.76 -3.56 19.96
CA ILE A 148 -19.43 -2.67 20.92
C ILE A 148 -20.61 -3.42 21.54
N ASP A 149 -20.60 -3.54 22.86
CA ASP A 149 -21.65 -4.11 23.69
C ASP A 149 -22.15 -3.09 24.73
N GLY A 150 -23.18 -2.33 24.35
CA GLY A 150 -23.74 -1.29 25.21
C GLY A 150 -22.76 -0.14 25.45
N LEU A 151 -22.09 -0.16 26.59
CA LEU A 151 -21.07 0.82 27.00
C LEU A 151 -19.65 0.27 26.95
N GLU A 152 -19.48 -1.03 26.72
CA GLU A 152 -18.16 -1.67 26.58
C GLU A 152 -17.78 -1.72 25.09
N ASP A 153 -16.62 -1.17 24.75
CA ASP A 153 -16.04 -1.20 23.42
C ASP A 153 -14.61 -1.74 23.45
N GLU A 154 -14.34 -2.73 22.60
CA GLU A 154 -13.01 -3.29 22.41
C GLU A 154 -12.70 -3.34 20.91
N SER A 155 -11.43 -3.18 20.57
CA SER A 155 -11.02 -3.16 19.17
C SER A 155 -9.62 -3.71 18.96
N ASP A 156 -9.41 -4.28 17.79
CA ASP A 156 -8.08 -4.68 17.31
C ASP A 156 -7.93 -4.39 15.81
N VAL A 157 -6.71 -4.47 15.29
CA VAL A 157 -6.36 -4.06 13.93
C VAL A 157 -5.91 -5.27 13.10
N VAL A 158 -6.36 -5.30 11.85
CA VAL A 158 -5.90 -6.23 10.81
C VAL A 158 -5.14 -5.44 9.74
N ASP A 159 -3.95 -5.91 9.37
CA ASP A 159 -3.17 -5.33 8.28
C ASP A 159 -3.46 -6.10 6.97
N LEU A 160 -4.04 -5.43 5.97
CA LEU A 160 -4.25 -5.99 4.63
C LEU A 160 -3.12 -5.52 3.70
N GLN A 161 -2.32 -6.47 3.22
CA GLN A 161 -1.22 -6.19 2.30
C GLN A 161 -1.48 -6.79 0.92
N LEU A 162 -1.37 -5.97 -0.12
CA LEU A 162 -1.47 -6.43 -1.48
C LEU A 162 -0.15 -6.95 -2.00
N GLN A 163 -0.18 -8.13 -2.61
CA GLN A 163 0.95 -8.65 -3.38
C GLN A 163 1.11 -7.82 -4.65
N GLY A 164 2.32 -7.33 -4.88
CA GLY A 164 2.62 -6.46 -5.99
C GLY A 164 4.08 -6.06 -6.03
N MET A 165 4.40 -5.07 -6.85
CA MET A 165 5.75 -4.54 -6.99
C MET A 165 5.76 -3.04 -7.22
N VAL A 166 6.85 -2.40 -6.81
CA VAL A 166 7.08 -0.97 -7.01
C VAL A 166 7.98 -0.74 -8.21
N PHE A 167 7.56 0.14 -9.12
CA PHE A 167 8.40 0.62 -10.21
C PHE A 167 8.54 2.14 -10.20
N PRO A 168 9.73 2.67 -10.56
CA PRO A 168 9.90 4.09 -10.77
C PRO A 168 9.22 4.54 -12.07
N TYR A 169 8.59 5.71 -12.03
CA TYR A 169 7.95 6.34 -13.17
C TYR A 169 8.46 7.76 -13.38
N GLN A 170 8.91 8.02 -14.60
CA GLN A 170 9.35 9.33 -15.09
C GLN A 170 8.48 9.71 -16.30
N PRO A 171 7.92 10.92 -16.37
CA PRO A 171 7.06 11.32 -17.47
C PRO A 171 7.86 11.66 -18.75
N PRO A 172 7.17 11.81 -19.92
CA PRO A 172 7.80 12.15 -21.20
C PRO A 172 8.67 13.41 -21.18
N HIS A 173 8.32 14.39 -20.36
CA HIS A 173 8.96 15.71 -20.29
C HIS A 173 10.22 15.74 -19.40
N GLY A 174 10.74 14.57 -19.02
CA GLY A 174 11.97 14.41 -18.25
C GLY A 174 11.76 14.23 -16.75
N GLN A 175 12.87 14.26 -16.01
CA GLN A 175 12.93 14.04 -14.56
C GLN A 175 12.35 15.22 -13.78
N TYR A 176 11.77 14.91 -12.61
CA TYR A 176 11.30 15.88 -11.63
C TYR A 176 10.26 16.86 -12.18
N ARG A 177 9.31 16.32 -12.93
CA ARG A 177 8.25 17.11 -13.58
C ARG A 177 6.87 16.95 -12.96
N LEU A 178 6.66 16.02 -12.03
CA LEU A 178 5.33 15.74 -11.47
C LEU A 178 5.17 16.38 -10.10
N ASN A 179 4.12 17.17 -9.90
CA ASN A 179 3.62 17.46 -8.55
C ASN A 179 2.91 16.20 -7.97
N PHE A 180 2.47 16.26 -6.72
CA PHE A 180 1.89 15.08 -6.04
C PHE A 180 0.62 14.56 -6.75
N HIS A 181 -0.28 15.45 -7.15
CA HIS A 181 -1.53 15.08 -7.80
C HIS A 181 -1.31 14.55 -9.23
N GLU A 182 -0.34 15.12 -9.94
CA GLU A 182 0.11 14.60 -11.23
C GLU A 182 0.73 13.21 -11.07
N ALA A 183 1.55 12.98 -10.03
CA ALA A 183 2.17 11.70 -9.73
C ALA A 183 1.12 10.61 -9.41
N GLU A 184 0.11 10.94 -8.61
CA GLU A 184 -1.03 10.06 -8.34
C GLU A 184 -1.77 9.67 -9.62
N ARG A 185 -2.12 10.67 -10.44
CA ARG A 185 -2.83 10.45 -11.71
C ARG A 185 -2.04 9.58 -12.68
N VAL A 186 -0.74 9.86 -12.88
CA VAL A 186 0.05 9.07 -13.84
C VAL A 186 0.23 7.62 -13.37
N CYS A 187 0.37 7.36 -12.07
CA CYS A 187 0.38 5.98 -11.58
C CYS A 187 -0.94 5.27 -11.91
N GLN A 188 -2.09 5.92 -11.70
CA GLN A 188 -3.41 5.38 -12.05
C GLN A 188 -3.54 5.10 -13.56
N GLU A 189 -3.09 6.03 -14.41
CA GLU A 189 -3.04 5.84 -15.86
C GLU A 189 -2.20 4.64 -16.27
N GLN A 190 -1.18 4.29 -15.47
CA GLN A 190 -0.33 3.11 -15.69
C GLN A 190 -0.86 1.82 -15.04
N GLY A 191 -2.08 1.82 -14.49
CA GLY A 191 -2.66 0.65 -13.82
C GLY A 191 -2.04 0.37 -12.45
N ALA A 192 -1.65 1.44 -11.75
CA ALA A 192 -0.96 1.41 -10.48
C ALA A 192 -1.50 2.50 -9.52
N VAL A 193 -0.99 2.55 -8.30
CA VAL A 193 -1.19 3.65 -7.35
C VAL A 193 0.17 4.16 -6.88
N LEU A 194 0.23 5.32 -6.21
CA LEU A 194 1.47 5.69 -5.53
C LEU A 194 1.83 4.63 -4.49
N ALA A 195 3.10 4.26 -4.44
CA ALA A 195 3.58 3.28 -3.48
C ALA A 195 3.53 3.84 -2.05
N THR A 196 3.24 2.98 -1.08
CA THR A 196 3.45 3.29 0.33
C THR A 196 4.93 3.17 0.68
N PHE A 197 5.34 3.71 1.84
CA PHE A 197 6.70 3.51 2.33
C PHE A 197 7.05 2.02 2.50
N ASN A 198 6.12 1.22 3.04
CA ASN A 198 6.35 -0.21 3.26
C ASN A 198 6.57 -0.96 1.94
N GLN A 199 5.80 -0.62 0.91
CA GLN A 199 5.97 -1.19 -0.43
C GLN A 199 7.32 -0.78 -1.05
N LEU A 200 7.74 0.49 -0.92
CA LEU A 200 9.06 0.92 -1.38
C LEU A 200 10.20 0.25 -0.61
N PHE A 201 10.04 0.07 0.71
CA PHE A 201 11.00 -0.61 1.57
C PHE A 201 11.17 -2.08 1.18
N GLN A 202 10.07 -2.79 0.92
CA GLN A 202 10.11 -4.15 0.38
C GLN A 202 10.78 -4.18 -1.00
N ALA A 203 10.45 -3.27 -1.91
CA ALA A 203 11.09 -3.24 -3.22
C ALA A 203 12.61 -3.00 -3.11
N TRP A 204 13.05 -2.12 -2.21
CA TRP A 204 14.48 -1.89 -1.93
C TRP A 204 15.17 -3.13 -1.35
N SER A 205 14.54 -3.81 -0.38
CA SER A 205 15.11 -5.04 0.20
C SER A 205 15.21 -6.17 -0.83
N GLU A 206 14.32 -6.16 -1.84
CA GLU A 206 14.37 -7.05 -3.01
C GLU A 206 15.35 -6.60 -4.11
N GLY A 207 16.03 -5.46 -3.93
CA GLY A 207 17.12 -5.01 -4.79
C GLY A 207 16.83 -3.79 -5.66
N LEU A 208 15.71 -3.08 -5.47
CA LEU A 208 15.46 -1.81 -6.15
C LEU A 208 16.51 -0.77 -5.73
N ASP A 209 17.26 -0.27 -6.72
CA ASP A 209 18.21 0.82 -6.59
C ASP A 209 17.85 1.91 -7.60
N TRP A 210 17.45 3.09 -7.11
CA TRP A 210 17.01 4.19 -7.93
C TRP A 210 17.43 5.54 -7.34
N CYS A 211 18.19 6.31 -8.12
CA CYS A 211 18.83 7.56 -7.65
C CYS A 211 17.95 8.81 -7.79
N ASN A 212 16.74 8.68 -8.34
CA ASN A 212 15.83 9.81 -8.47
C ASN A 212 14.81 9.81 -7.34
N ALA A 213 14.61 10.98 -6.73
CA ALA A 213 13.57 11.21 -5.74
C ALA A 213 12.17 11.12 -6.35
N GLY A 214 11.28 10.35 -5.73
CA GLY A 214 9.90 10.16 -6.19
C GLY A 214 8.87 10.32 -5.08
N TRP A 215 7.67 10.74 -5.46
CA TRP A 215 6.51 10.81 -4.56
C TRP A 215 6.07 9.42 -4.08
N LEU A 216 5.62 9.38 -2.83
CA LEU A 216 4.91 8.26 -2.20
C LEU A 216 3.49 8.65 -1.80
N ALA A 217 2.65 7.67 -1.48
CA ALA A 217 1.22 7.86 -1.21
C ALA A 217 0.91 8.83 -0.05
N ASP A 218 1.80 8.92 0.95
CA ASP A 218 1.68 9.82 2.10
C ASP A 218 2.06 11.29 1.78
N GLY A 219 2.56 11.55 0.57
CA GLY A 219 3.06 12.86 0.16
C GLY A 219 4.49 13.15 0.63
N THR A 220 5.21 12.13 1.09
CA THR A 220 6.66 12.20 1.24
C THR A 220 7.36 11.96 -0.09
N VAL A 221 8.62 12.35 -0.15
CA VAL A 221 9.48 12.17 -1.32
C VAL A 221 10.73 11.42 -0.90
N GLN A 222 10.98 10.27 -1.51
CA GLN A 222 12.02 9.34 -1.07
C GLN A 222 12.71 8.69 -2.28
N TYR A 223 13.85 8.01 -2.07
CA TYR A 223 14.49 7.18 -3.10
C TYR A 223 15.37 6.07 -2.49
N PRO A 224 15.30 4.84 -3.04
CA PRO A 224 16.02 3.69 -2.50
C PRO A 224 17.45 3.57 -3.07
N ILE A 225 18.46 3.48 -2.22
CA ILE A 225 19.87 3.27 -2.63
C ILE A 225 20.37 1.95 -2.04
N ARG A 226 20.74 1.01 -2.91
CA ARG A 226 21.36 -0.26 -2.52
C ARG A 226 22.88 -0.13 -2.52
N LEU A 227 23.44 0.52 -3.53
CA LEU A 227 24.88 0.77 -3.66
C LEU A 227 25.19 2.27 -3.50
N PRO A 228 25.76 2.68 -2.34
CA PRO A 228 26.13 4.06 -2.09
C PRO A 228 27.09 4.60 -3.16
N ARG A 229 26.79 5.79 -3.69
CA ARG A 229 27.58 6.43 -4.75
C ARG A 229 27.46 7.94 -4.68
N LYS A 230 28.52 8.64 -5.11
CA LYS A 230 28.63 10.12 -5.05
C LYS A 230 27.37 10.87 -5.54
N PRO A 231 26.80 10.58 -6.73
CA PRO A 231 25.63 11.32 -7.21
C PRO A 231 24.34 11.04 -6.42
N CYS A 232 24.32 10.02 -5.56
CA CYS A 232 23.12 9.51 -4.88
C CYS A 232 23.24 9.58 -3.35
N GLY A 233 23.67 10.74 -2.85
CA GLY A 233 23.83 11.00 -1.41
C GLY A 233 25.24 10.76 -0.85
N GLY A 234 26.21 10.32 -1.66
CA GLY A 234 27.60 10.16 -1.23
C GLY A 234 28.01 8.72 -0.91
N LEU A 235 29.32 8.51 -0.74
CA LEU A 235 29.91 7.18 -0.49
C LEU A 235 29.86 6.75 0.98
N HIS A 236 29.69 7.70 1.90
CA HIS A 236 29.80 7.45 3.35
C HIS A 236 28.45 7.10 4.02
N LEU A 237 27.35 7.07 3.27
CA LEU A 237 26.05 6.71 3.80
C LEU A 237 25.78 5.22 3.61
N ALA A 238 25.27 4.55 4.65
CA ALA A 238 24.85 3.16 4.56
C ALA A 238 23.68 2.97 3.57
N PRO A 239 23.55 1.82 2.87
CA PRO A 239 22.39 1.51 2.03
C PRO A 239 21.06 1.75 2.76
N GLY A 240 20.04 2.19 2.02
CA GLY A 240 18.73 2.46 2.58
C GLY A 240 17.88 3.39 1.74
N ILE A 241 16.68 3.67 2.23
CA ILE A 241 15.79 4.67 1.64
C ILE A 241 16.18 6.06 2.16
N ARG A 242 16.51 6.94 1.24
CA ARG A 242 16.75 8.36 1.52
C ARG A 242 15.44 9.10 1.47
N SER A 243 15.22 9.98 2.44
CA SER A 243 13.97 10.71 2.56
C SER A 243 14.22 12.21 2.52
N TYR A 244 13.44 12.90 1.69
CA TYR A 244 13.24 14.34 1.75
C TYR A 244 12.05 14.67 2.67
N GLY A 245 11.36 13.70 3.27
CA GLY A 245 10.19 13.94 4.12
C GLY A 245 8.99 14.51 3.33
N PRO A 246 7.99 15.07 4.04
CA PRO A 246 6.81 15.68 3.42
C PRO A 246 7.18 16.86 2.53
N ARG A 247 6.54 16.97 1.36
CA ARG A 247 6.78 18.06 0.40
C ARG A 247 5.47 18.72 -0.02
N HIS A 248 5.55 19.99 -0.43
CA HIS A 248 4.38 20.74 -0.85
C HIS A 248 3.75 20.15 -2.10
N ARG A 249 2.52 19.61 -1.96
CA ARG A 249 1.84 18.79 -2.97
C ARG A 249 1.59 19.48 -4.31
N HIS A 250 1.51 20.81 -4.33
CA HIS A 250 1.28 21.60 -5.56
C HIS A 250 2.54 22.26 -6.16
N LEU A 251 3.56 22.53 -5.36
CA LEU A 251 4.67 23.41 -5.76
C LEU A 251 5.93 22.62 -6.11
N HIS A 252 6.22 21.58 -5.33
CA HIS A 252 7.40 20.76 -5.57
C HIS A 252 7.11 19.74 -6.68
N ARG A 253 8.17 19.39 -7.40
CA ARG A 253 8.09 18.46 -8.52
C ARG A 253 9.17 17.39 -8.39
N PHE A 254 8.78 16.14 -8.61
CA PHE A 254 9.60 14.95 -8.49
C PHE A 254 9.17 13.89 -9.52
N ASP A 255 9.78 12.71 -9.48
CA ASP A 255 9.29 11.52 -10.18
C ASP A 255 8.22 10.84 -9.30
N ALA A 256 7.81 9.61 -9.65
CA ALA A 256 6.87 8.84 -8.83
C ALA A 256 7.37 7.41 -8.63
N PHE A 257 7.07 6.82 -7.46
CA PHE A 257 7.12 5.37 -7.28
C PHE A 257 5.70 4.83 -7.32
N CYS A 258 5.42 4.00 -8.32
CA CYS A 258 4.11 3.43 -8.53
C CYS A 258 4.10 1.96 -8.10
N PHE A 259 3.05 1.53 -7.40
CA PHE A 259 2.78 0.16 -7.01
C PHE A 259 1.69 -0.45 -7.90
N CYS A 260 1.99 -1.58 -8.53
CA CYS A 260 1.00 -2.40 -9.23
C CYS A 260 0.92 -3.81 -8.60
N SER A 261 -0.25 -4.43 -8.68
CA SER A 261 -0.48 -5.79 -8.22
C SER A 261 -0.36 -6.80 -9.37
N THR A 262 -0.54 -8.08 -9.07
CA THR A 262 -0.59 -9.18 -10.04
C THR A 262 -1.68 -8.94 -11.09
N LEU A 263 -1.38 -9.22 -12.36
CA LEU A 263 -2.32 -9.04 -13.48
C LEU A 263 -3.46 -10.06 -13.48
N ARG A 264 -4.63 -9.62 -13.95
CA ARG A 264 -5.78 -10.48 -14.28
C ARG A 264 -5.90 -10.69 -15.79
N GLY A 265 -4.78 -10.98 -16.44
CA GLY A 265 -4.70 -11.04 -17.90
C GLY A 265 -3.33 -11.49 -18.36
N GLU A 266 -3.07 -11.33 -19.65
CA GLU A 266 -1.79 -11.64 -20.27
C GLU A 266 -1.20 -10.45 -21.00
N VAL A 267 0.12 -10.31 -20.92
CA VAL A 267 0.90 -9.38 -21.74
C VAL A 267 1.65 -10.19 -22.79
N PHE A 268 1.43 -9.88 -24.06
CA PHE A 268 2.10 -10.53 -25.19
C PHE A 268 2.73 -9.48 -26.11
N TYR A 269 3.67 -9.92 -26.95
CA TYR A 269 4.43 -9.05 -27.83
C TYR A 269 4.04 -9.27 -29.29
N LEU A 270 3.76 -8.18 -30.01
CA LEU A 270 3.57 -8.18 -31.45
C LEU A 270 4.68 -7.39 -32.13
N ASP A 271 5.09 -7.84 -33.30
CA ASP A 271 6.12 -7.19 -34.10
C ASP A 271 5.78 -7.24 -35.59
N ARG A 272 6.41 -6.34 -36.36
CA ARG A 272 6.39 -6.33 -37.83
C ARG A 272 7.82 -6.18 -38.33
N PRO A 273 8.19 -6.72 -39.51
CA PRO A 273 9.55 -6.63 -40.03
C PRO A 273 10.14 -5.21 -40.09
N ALA A 274 9.31 -4.20 -40.32
CA ALA A 274 9.71 -2.78 -40.35
C ALA A 274 9.55 -2.06 -39.00
N GLY A 275 9.17 -2.77 -37.93
CA GLY A 275 8.64 -2.19 -36.69
C GLY A 275 7.34 -1.42 -36.91
N MET A 276 6.82 -0.79 -35.86
CA MET A 276 5.59 0.00 -35.86
C MET A 276 5.80 1.38 -35.22
N THR A 277 5.09 2.40 -35.70
CA THR A 277 4.89 3.65 -34.92
C THR A 277 3.95 3.40 -33.73
N LEU A 278 3.86 4.34 -32.78
CA LEU A 278 2.96 4.19 -31.63
C LEU A 278 1.49 4.01 -32.05
N GLU A 279 1.03 4.73 -33.07
CA GLU A 279 -0.37 4.62 -33.55
C GLU A 279 -0.61 3.29 -34.28
N GLU A 280 0.34 2.83 -35.10
CA GLU A 280 0.29 1.50 -35.72
C GLU A 280 0.32 0.37 -34.67
N ALA A 281 1.09 0.55 -33.59
CA ALA A 281 1.20 -0.36 -32.47
C ALA A 281 -0.12 -0.48 -31.70
N LYS A 282 -0.77 0.65 -31.40
CA LYS A 282 -2.11 0.68 -30.80
C LYS A 282 -3.12 -0.08 -31.67
N GLN A 283 -3.15 0.21 -32.97
CA GLN A 283 -4.05 -0.47 -33.90
C GLN A 283 -3.77 -1.97 -33.96
N SER A 284 -2.50 -2.39 -33.95
CA SER A 284 -2.16 -3.82 -33.99
C SER A 284 -2.62 -4.59 -32.75
N CYS A 285 -2.58 -3.97 -31.56
CA CYS A 285 -3.17 -4.57 -30.37
C CYS A 285 -4.71 -4.69 -30.51
N GLN A 286 -5.36 -3.64 -31.00
CA GLN A 286 -6.83 -3.64 -31.19
C GLN A 286 -7.27 -4.70 -32.21
N ASP A 287 -6.55 -4.85 -33.32
CA ASP A 287 -6.81 -5.87 -34.34
C ASP A 287 -6.66 -7.29 -33.76
N ALA A 288 -5.86 -7.46 -32.70
CA ALA A 288 -5.70 -8.71 -31.95
C ALA A 288 -6.72 -8.88 -30.80
N GLY A 289 -7.70 -7.98 -30.67
CA GLY A 289 -8.67 -7.99 -29.58
C GLY A 289 -8.06 -7.71 -28.21
N ALA A 290 -7.05 -6.84 -28.17
CA ALA A 290 -6.30 -6.44 -26.98
C ALA A 290 -6.09 -4.91 -26.95
N GLU A 291 -5.63 -4.40 -25.83
CA GLU A 291 -5.21 -3.00 -25.70
C GLU A 291 -3.69 -2.90 -25.70
N ILE A 292 -3.12 -1.74 -26.03
CA ILE A 292 -1.68 -1.53 -25.79
C ILE A 292 -1.40 -1.57 -24.29
N ALA A 293 -0.38 -2.33 -23.88
CA ALA A 293 -0.10 -2.56 -22.48
C ALA A 293 0.35 -1.28 -21.78
N ARG A 294 -0.14 -1.08 -20.55
CA ARG A 294 0.32 -0.03 -19.64
C ARG A 294 1.64 -0.42 -18.99
N VAL A 295 2.37 0.56 -18.48
CA VAL A 295 3.66 0.32 -17.81
C VAL A 295 3.53 -0.62 -16.63
N GLY A 296 2.53 -0.44 -15.76
CA GLY A 296 2.31 -1.31 -14.61
C GLY A 296 2.02 -2.75 -15.01
N GLN A 297 1.35 -2.96 -16.16
CA GLN A 297 1.10 -4.30 -16.69
C GLN A 297 2.39 -4.96 -17.17
N LEU A 298 3.25 -4.24 -17.90
CA LEU A 298 4.56 -4.78 -18.30
C LEU A 298 5.40 -5.21 -17.08
N TYR A 299 5.48 -4.36 -16.05
CA TYR A 299 6.22 -4.66 -14.82
C TYR A 299 5.64 -5.87 -14.08
N SER A 300 4.32 -5.96 -13.97
CA SER A 300 3.66 -7.09 -13.31
C SER A 300 3.88 -8.40 -14.10
N ALA A 301 3.77 -8.38 -15.43
CA ALA A 301 4.07 -9.54 -16.27
C ALA A 301 5.53 -9.99 -16.17
N TRP A 302 6.47 -9.05 -16.14
CA TRP A 302 7.90 -9.35 -15.91
C TRP A 302 8.14 -9.99 -14.55
N LYS A 303 7.59 -9.42 -13.48
CA LYS A 303 7.83 -9.87 -12.09
C LYS A 303 7.14 -11.20 -11.76
N PHE A 304 5.88 -11.36 -12.17
CA PHE A 304 5.03 -12.47 -11.70
C PHE A 304 4.80 -13.56 -12.75
N LEU A 305 4.89 -13.23 -14.04
CA LEU A 305 4.69 -14.20 -15.14
C LEU A 305 6.02 -14.55 -15.84
N GLY A 306 7.13 -13.96 -15.42
CA GLY A 306 8.45 -14.24 -15.96
C GLY A 306 8.65 -13.74 -17.40
N LEU A 307 7.91 -12.72 -17.83
CA LEU A 307 8.01 -12.17 -19.19
C LEU A 307 9.44 -11.68 -19.47
N ASP A 308 10.11 -12.32 -20.44
CA ASP A 308 11.46 -12.00 -20.88
C ASP A 308 11.48 -11.76 -22.39
N ARG A 309 11.87 -10.54 -22.79
CA ARG A 309 11.97 -10.11 -24.18
C ARG A 309 13.07 -9.07 -24.31
N CYS A 310 14.01 -9.29 -25.23
CA CYS A 310 15.10 -8.35 -25.53
C CYS A 310 14.80 -7.45 -26.75
N ASP A 311 13.54 -7.43 -27.18
CA ASP A 311 13.09 -6.54 -28.22
C ASP A 311 12.30 -5.40 -27.57
N ALA A 312 12.65 -4.18 -27.93
CA ALA A 312 11.97 -2.99 -27.45
C ALA A 312 10.56 -2.88 -28.05
N GLY A 313 9.61 -2.45 -27.24
CA GLY A 313 8.23 -2.29 -27.67
C GLY A 313 7.55 -1.08 -27.06
N TRP A 314 6.60 -0.53 -27.80
CA TRP A 314 5.73 0.55 -27.35
C TRP A 314 4.84 0.11 -26.19
N LEU A 315 4.58 1.06 -25.30
CA LEU A 315 3.58 1.00 -24.24
C LEU A 315 2.60 2.16 -24.37
N ALA A 316 1.50 2.07 -23.61
CA ALA A 316 0.39 3.03 -23.65
C ALA A 316 0.81 4.48 -23.36
N ASP A 317 1.82 4.69 -22.51
CA ASP A 317 2.36 6.02 -22.17
C ASP A 317 3.25 6.63 -23.27
N GLY A 318 3.47 5.90 -24.38
CA GLY A 318 4.39 6.29 -25.44
C GLY A 318 5.85 6.07 -25.09
N SER A 319 6.15 5.40 -23.97
CA SER A 319 7.51 4.93 -23.70
C SER A 319 7.81 3.65 -24.48
N VAL A 320 9.09 3.41 -24.70
CA VAL A 320 9.59 2.19 -25.34
C VAL A 320 10.42 1.42 -24.32
N ARG A 321 10.01 0.19 -24.01
CA ARG A 321 10.61 -0.62 -22.95
C ARG A 321 10.82 -2.06 -23.37
N TYR A 322 11.60 -2.82 -22.61
CA TYR A 322 11.74 -4.26 -22.75
C TYR A 322 12.07 -4.95 -21.41
N PRO A 323 11.41 -6.07 -21.06
CA PRO A 323 11.62 -6.77 -19.80
C PRO A 323 12.67 -7.88 -19.91
N ILE A 324 13.61 -7.97 -18.96
CA ILE A 324 14.63 -9.03 -18.89
C ILE A 324 14.57 -9.72 -17.53
N THR A 325 14.26 -11.02 -17.52
CA THR A 325 14.36 -11.86 -16.32
C THR A 325 15.69 -12.62 -16.27
N LYS A 326 16.26 -12.95 -17.44
CA LYS A 326 17.54 -13.65 -17.59
C LYS A 326 18.55 -12.73 -18.32
N PRO A 327 19.43 -12.02 -17.58
CA PRO A 327 20.42 -11.11 -18.16
C PRO A 327 21.33 -11.79 -19.18
N ARG A 328 21.66 -11.07 -20.25
CA ARG A 328 22.51 -11.55 -21.36
C ARG A 328 23.18 -10.38 -22.09
N ALA A 329 24.36 -10.63 -22.67
CA ALA A 329 25.32 -9.59 -23.11
C ALA A 329 24.75 -8.48 -24.02
N ASN A 330 23.75 -8.80 -24.86
CA ASN A 330 23.18 -7.85 -25.83
C ASN A 330 21.86 -7.21 -25.38
N CYS A 331 21.45 -7.43 -24.12
CA CYS A 331 20.12 -7.08 -23.61
C CYS A 331 20.18 -6.18 -22.37
N GLY A 332 21.23 -5.36 -22.30
CA GLY A 332 21.47 -4.42 -21.21
C GLY A 332 22.38 -4.97 -20.10
N PRO A 333 22.34 -4.35 -18.90
CA PRO A 333 23.20 -4.71 -17.77
C PRO A 333 22.99 -6.14 -17.27
N ALA A 334 23.92 -6.62 -16.44
CA ALA A 334 23.93 -7.97 -15.87
C ALA A 334 22.83 -8.25 -14.81
N GLU A 335 21.89 -7.32 -14.63
CA GLU A 335 20.82 -7.42 -13.64
C GLU A 335 19.46 -7.62 -14.33
N PRO A 336 18.52 -8.38 -13.75
CA PRO A 336 17.15 -8.42 -14.24
C PRO A 336 16.46 -7.05 -14.11
N GLY A 337 15.50 -6.77 -14.98
CA GLY A 337 14.70 -5.55 -14.90
C GLY A 337 13.98 -5.19 -16.19
N VAL A 338 13.05 -4.25 -16.08
CA VAL A 338 12.46 -3.58 -17.24
C VAL A 338 13.35 -2.41 -17.64
N ARG A 339 13.84 -2.46 -18.88
CA ARG A 339 14.72 -1.43 -19.47
C ARG A 339 13.89 -0.46 -20.30
N SER A 340 14.37 0.77 -20.44
CA SER A 340 13.64 1.85 -21.11
C SER A 340 14.54 2.62 -22.07
N PHE A 341 14.04 2.89 -23.27
CA PHE A 341 14.59 3.86 -24.22
C PHE A 341 13.97 5.25 -24.05
N GLY A 342 13.18 5.46 -22.99
CA GLY A 342 12.47 6.70 -22.75
C GLY A 342 11.30 6.88 -23.70
N PHE A 343 11.09 8.10 -24.18
CA PHE A 343 9.96 8.53 -24.99
C PHE A 343 10.47 9.03 -26.35
N PRO A 344 10.83 8.12 -27.28
CA PRO A 344 11.36 8.52 -28.58
C PRO A 344 10.30 9.26 -29.41
N SER A 345 10.65 10.41 -29.97
CA SER A 345 9.75 11.20 -30.85
C SER A 345 9.60 10.61 -32.26
N LYS A 346 10.56 9.77 -32.67
CA LYS A 346 10.59 9.04 -33.93
C LYS A 346 11.19 7.66 -33.68
N GLY A 347 10.72 6.66 -34.39
CA GLY A 347 11.23 5.28 -34.29
C GLY A 347 10.17 4.27 -34.66
N ARG A 348 10.60 3.05 -34.94
CA ARG A 348 9.73 1.91 -35.21
C ARG A 348 10.16 0.76 -34.32
N PHE A 349 9.25 0.25 -33.52
CA PHE A 349 9.49 -0.79 -32.51
C PHE A 349 8.34 -1.80 -32.55
N GLY A 350 8.46 -2.93 -31.87
CA GLY A 350 7.29 -3.80 -31.63
C GLY A 350 6.34 -3.17 -30.62
N VAL A 351 5.41 -3.95 -30.09
CA VAL A 351 4.43 -3.49 -29.11
C VAL A 351 4.11 -4.58 -28.10
N PHE A 352 3.96 -4.18 -26.84
CA PHE A 352 3.36 -5.05 -25.82
C PHE A 352 1.86 -4.77 -25.77
N CYS A 353 1.06 -5.81 -25.92
CA CYS A 353 -0.40 -5.75 -25.82
C CYS A 353 -0.86 -6.46 -24.54
N TYR A 354 -1.97 -6.01 -23.97
CA TYR A 354 -2.61 -6.60 -22.81
C TYR A 354 -4.02 -7.06 -23.16
N LYS A 355 -4.35 -8.29 -22.74
CA LYS A 355 -5.69 -8.85 -22.85
C LYS A 355 -6.16 -9.32 -21.47
N GLU A 356 -7.29 -8.78 -21.03
CA GLU A 356 -7.97 -9.23 -19.81
C GLU A 356 -8.57 -10.62 -20.02
N ARG A 357 -8.55 -11.45 -18.98
CA ARG A 357 -9.02 -12.85 -19.02
C ARG A 357 -10.47 -13.01 -18.61
#